data_AF-A0A3M6KDY6-F1
#
_entry.id   AF-A0A3M6KDY6-F1
#
_cell.length_a   1.000
_cell.length_b   1.000
_cell.length_c   1.000
_cell.angle_alpha   90.00
_cell.angle_beta   90.00
_cell.angle_gamma   90.00
#
_symmetry.space_group_name_H-M   'P 1'
#
loop_
_entity.id
_entity.type
_entity.pdbx_description
1 polymer ?
#
loop_
_entity_poly.entity_id
_entity_poly.type
_entity_poly.pdbx_seq_one_letter_code
_entity_poly.pdbx_strand_id
1 'polypeptide(L)'
;MEGNPFTQFVFQIFIFCAILIIGYTCNFYYLAFLSSHRKDKNSVVEVGEPTITIQLPIYNEKYVATRLVDAVCQQDYPKDKMRIMVLDDSDDDTVTTMSNTVKKYQNLGFDIQHVRRGTRNGYKAGALKHAMKSTDSEFVAIFDADFIPPNWYLKKAMPHFAKSNIGLVQCRWGHINENYSALTQAQALNLDFHFLVEQKAKSNSKLFMNFNGTAGIWRKECIDDAGGWHTATLVEDLDLS
;
A
#
# COMPACT_ATOMS: atom_id res chain seq x y z
N MET A 1 0.30 -33.66 48.42
CA MET A 1 -0.86 -32.75 48.42
C MET A 1 -1.09 -32.36 46.98
N GLU A 2 -2.10 -32.93 46.34
CA GLU A 2 -2.47 -32.48 44.99
C GLU A 2 -2.92 -31.02 45.10
N GLY A 3 -2.28 -30.15 44.33
CA GLY A 3 -2.63 -28.73 44.29
C GLY A 3 -4.06 -28.53 43.78
N ASN A 4 -4.68 -27.41 44.13
CA ASN A 4 -6.01 -27.06 43.63
C ASN A 4 -6.04 -27.19 42.08
N PRO A 5 -6.90 -28.06 41.50
CA PRO A 5 -6.93 -28.29 40.05
C PRO A 5 -7.18 -27.03 39.23
N PHE A 6 -7.96 -26.08 39.74
CA PHE A 6 -8.19 -24.79 39.09
C PHE A 6 -6.91 -23.95 39.03
N THR A 7 -6.14 -23.91 40.12
CA THR A 7 -4.84 -23.22 40.16
C THR A 7 -3.85 -23.84 39.19
N GLN A 8 -3.81 -25.17 39.09
CA GLN A 8 -2.95 -25.88 38.13
C GLN A 8 -3.34 -25.57 36.68
N PHE A 9 -4.64 -25.53 36.36
CA PHE A 9 -5.14 -25.17 35.04
C PHE A 9 -4.75 -23.73 34.65
N VAL A 10 -4.97 -22.76 35.54
CA VAL A 10 -4.56 -21.35 35.30
C VAL A 10 -3.05 -21.24 35.10
N PHE A 11 -2.26 -21.98 35.88
CA PHE A 11 -0.80 -21.98 35.75
C PHE A 11 -0.34 -22.58 34.41
N GLN A 12 -1.00 -23.62 33.91
CA GLN A 12 -0.72 -24.18 32.58
C GLN A 12 -1.04 -23.18 31.46
N ILE A 13 -2.17 -22.46 31.54
CA ILE A 13 -2.48 -21.39 30.59
C ILE A 13 -1.39 -20.32 30.63
N PHE A 14 -0.98 -19.90 31.82
CA PHE A 14 0.07 -18.90 31.98
C PHE A 14 1.39 -19.35 31.32
N ILE A 15 1.84 -20.59 31.57
CA ILE A 15 3.04 -21.15 30.94
C ILE A 15 2.88 -21.19 29.41
N PHE A 16 1.73 -21.63 28.92
CA PHE A 16 1.46 -21.70 27.48
C PHE A 16 1.55 -20.31 26.83
N CYS A 17 0.91 -19.30 27.42
CA CYS A 17 1.02 -17.91 26.96
C CYS A 17 2.47 -17.39 27.01
N ALA A 18 3.23 -17.72 28.07
CA ALA A 18 4.63 -17.31 28.19
C ALA A 18 5.49 -17.94 27.08
N ILE A 19 5.28 -19.22 26.74
CA ILE A 19 5.97 -19.90 25.64
C ILE A 19 5.65 -19.22 24.31
N LEU A 20 4.39 -18.86 24.06
CA LEU A 20 3.99 -18.14 22.85
C LEU A 20 4.65 -16.77 22.75
N ILE A 21 4.71 -16.01 23.84
CA ILE A 21 5.38 -14.70 23.90
C ILE A 21 6.88 -14.84 23.64
N ILE A 22 7.53 -15.87 24.20
CA ILE A 22 8.94 -16.15 23.94
C ILE A 22 9.15 -16.46 22.46
N GLY A 23 8.33 -17.35 21.88
CA GLY A 23 8.39 -17.68 20.46
C GLY A 23 8.20 -16.46 19.55
N TYR A 24 7.21 -15.62 19.84
CA TYR A 24 6.98 -14.36 19.14
C TYR A 24 8.18 -13.41 19.25
N THR A 25 8.75 -13.28 20.45
CA THR A 25 9.92 -12.44 20.72
C THR A 25 11.17 -12.94 19.98
N CYS A 26 11.41 -14.25 19.97
CA CYS A 26 12.48 -14.86 19.19
C CYS A 26 12.30 -14.63 17.69
N ASN A 27 11.06 -14.75 17.18
CA ASN A 27 10.75 -14.43 15.79
C ASN A 27 11.06 -12.96 15.46
N PHE A 28 10.66 -12.03 16.34
CA PHE A 28 10.97 -10.61 16.17
C PHE A 28 12.47 -10.35 16.08
N TYR A 29 13.27 -10.91 17.00
CA TYR A 29 14.73 -10.77 16.95
C TYR A 29 15.35 -11.40 15.70
N TYR A 30 14.80 -12.52 15.23
CA TYR A 30 15.21 -13.12 13.97
C TYR A 30 14.93 -12.20 12.77
N LEU A 31 13.74 -11.58 12.70
CA LEU A 31 13.43 -10.60 11.67
C LEU A 31 14.32 -9.35 11.77
N ALA A 32 14.59 -8.86 12.98
CA ALA A 32 15.53 -7.76 13.22
C ALA A 32 16.95 -8.08 12.73
N PHE A 33 17.41 -9.31 12.98
CA PHE A 33 18.68 -9.80 12.44
C PHE A 33 18.68 -9.80 10.91
N LEU A 34 17.64 -10.34 10.26
CA LEU A 34 17.51 -10.37 8.80
C LEU A 34 17.38 -8.97 8.17
N SER A 35 16.71 -8.04 8.84
CA SER A 35 16.54 -6.67 8.36
C SER A 35 17.85 -5.86 8.43
N SER A 36 18.73 -6.19 9.39
CA SER A 36 20.06 -5.56 9.53
C SER A 36 21.05 -6.00 8.46
N HIS A 37 20.90 -7.22 7.93
CA HIS A 37 21.74 -7.75 6.85
C HIS A 37 21.32 -7.15 5.51
N ARG A 38 21.99 -6.07 5.12
CA ARG A 38 21.75 -5.39 3.84
C ARG A 38 22.24 -6.27 2.70
N LYS A 39 21.33 -6.94 1.99
CA LYS A 39 21.66 -7.53 0.68
C LYS A 39 22.00 -6.40 -0.31
N ASP A 40 22.99 -6.66 -1.14
CA ASP A 40 23.60 -5.71 -2.08
C ASP A 40 22.60 -4.85 -2.84
N LYS A 41 23.06 -3.66 -3.23
CA LYS A 41 22.39 -2.80 -4.20
C LYS A 41 22.03 -3.65 -5.41
N ASN A 42 20.75 -4.00 -5.58
CA ASN A 42 20.29 -4.56 -6.85
C ASN A 42 20.75 -3.58 -7.92
N SER A 43 21.49 -4.07 -8.91
CA SER A 43 21.81 -3.28 -10.09
C SER A 43 20.48 -2.80 -10.66
N VAL A 44 20.27 -1.49 -10.59
CA VAL A 44 19.13 -0.79 -11.16
C VAL A 44 19.34 -0.88 -12.66
N VAL A 45 18.97 -2.02 -13.25
CA VAL A 45 18.90 -2.14 -14.70
C VAL A 45 17.80 -1.17 -15.13
N GLU A 46 18.07 -0.34 -16.13
CA GLU A 46 17.05 0.53 -16.69
C GLU A 46 15.96 -0.34 -17.32
N VAL A 47 14.77 -0.32 -16.73
CA VAL A 47 13.56 -0.99 -17.26
C VAL A 47 12.88 -0.12 -18.33
N GLY A 48 13.50 1.02 -18.66
CA GLY A 48 12.85 2.10 -19.38
C GLY A 48 11.75 2.74 -18.54
N GLU A 49 10.73 3.24 -19.23
CA GLU A 49 9.58 3.93 -18.63
C GLU A 49 8.30 3.21 -19.09
N PRO A 50 7.99 2.02 -18.52
CA PRO A 50 6.78 1.29 -18.84
C PRO A 50 5.52 2.07 -18.43
N THR A 51 4.38 1.73 -19.04
CA THR A 51 3.11 2.42 -18.75
C THR A 51 2.61 2.07 -17.35
N ILE A 52 2.10 3.07 -16.65
CA ILE A 52 1.55 2.90 -15.30
C ILE A 52 0.22 3.63 -15.15
N THR A 53 -0.77 2.93 -14.59
CA THR A 53 -2.01 3.52 -14.12
C THR A 53 -1.95 3.71 -12.61
N ILE A 54 -2.23 4.91 -12.15
CA ILE A 54 -2.24 5.29 -10.73
C ILE A 54 -3.69 5.43 -10.29
N GLN A 55 -4.16 4.51 -9.46
CA GLN A 55 -5.52 4.46 -8.94
C GLN A 55 -5.59 5.13 -7.57
N LEU A 56 -6.48 6.10 -7.43
CA LEU A 56 -6.65 6.93 -6.23
C LEU A 56 -8.08 6.73 -5.68
N PRO A 57 -8.34 5.64 -4.91
CA PRO A 57 -9.62 5.44 -4.24
C PRO A 57 -9.90 6.53 -3.19
N ILE A 58 -11.05 7.19 -3.31
CA ILE A 58 -11.47 8.33 -2.49
C ILE A 58 -12.93 8.16 -2.06
N TYR A 59 -13.20 8.40 -0.77
CA TYR A 59 -14.54 8.46 -0.20
C TYR A 59 -14.61 9.48 0.94
N ASN A 60 -15.22 10.64 0.70
CA ASN A 60 -15.45 11.72 1.67
C ASN A 60 -14.16 12.32 2.25
N GLU A 61 -13.13 12.50 1.40
CA GLU A 61 -11.76 12.91 1.78
C GLU A 61 -11.42 14.35 1.35
N LYS A 62 -12.35 15.29 1.57
CA LYS A 62 -12.26 16.67 1.08
C LYS A 62 -10.99 17.42 1.48
N TYR A 63 -10.35 17.08 2.60
CA TYR A 63 -9.18 17.78 3.12
C TYR A 63 -7.85 17.32 2.53
N VAL A 64 -7.80 16.09 1.98
CA VAL A 64 -6.54 15.45 1.59
C VAL A 64 -6.51 15.03 0.11
N ALA A 65 -7.67 14.77 -0.50
CA ALA A 65 -7.74 14.23 -1.86
C ALA A 65 -7.08 15.12 -2.92
N THR A 66 -7.25 16.45 -2.85
CA THR A 66 -6.59 17.38 -3.80
C THR A 66 -5.07 17.33 -3.66
N ARG A 67 -4.56 17.24 -2.43
CA ARG A 67 -3.13 17.16 -2.14
C ARG A 67 -2.51 15.88 -2.71
N LEU A 68 -3.22 14.77 -2.64
CA LEU A 68 -2.81 13.51 -3.27
C LEU A 68 -2.73 13.65 -4.80
N VAL A 69 -3.79 14.14 -5.45
CA VAL A 69 -3.80 14.32 -6.91
C VAL A 69 -2.68 15.26 -7.35
N ASP A 70 -2.49 16.38 -6.64
CA ASP A 70 -1.40 17.32 -6.92
C ASP A 70 -0.02 16.64 -6.82
N ALA A 71 0.21 15.77 -5.83
CA ALA A 71 1.47 15.05 -5.63
C ALA A 71 1.72 13.95 -6.68
N VAL A 72 0.65 13.29 -7.13
CA VAL A 72 0.71 12.28 -8.19
C VAL A 72 1.00 12.95 -9.54
N CYS A 73 0.41 14.11 -9.83
CA CYS A 73 0.72 14.86 -11.05
C CYS A 73 2.13 15.48 -11.07
N GLN A 74 2.84 15.48 -9.93
CA GLN A 74 4.21 15.98 -9.78
C GLN A 74 5.28 14.89 -9.81
N GLN A 75 4.90 13.64 -10.10
CA GLN A 75 5.87 12.55 -10.22
C GLN A 75 6.89 12.83 -11.34
N ASP A 76 8.16 12.54 -11.07
CA ASP A 76 9.26 12.57 -12.02
C ASP A 76 9.21 11.32 -12.91
N TYR A 77 8.22 11.29 -13.80
CA TYR A 77 7.94 10.21 -14.76
C TYR A 77 7.24 10.80 -16.00
N PRO A 78 7.41 10.22 -17.21
CA PRO A 78 6.82 10.78 -18.42
C PRO A 78 5.29 10.79 -18.38
N LYS A 79 4.70 11.93 -18.72
CA LYS A 79 3.25 12.13 -18.70
C LYS A 79 2.50 11.19 -19.63
N ASP A 80 3.06 10.88 -20.79
CA ASP A 80 2.48 9.95 -21.79
C ASP A 80 2.53 8.49 -21.34
N LYS A 81 3.30 8.18 -20.29
CA LYS A 81 3.38 6.86 -19.66
C LYS A 81 2.53 6.76 -18.39
N MET A 82 1.94 7.86 -17.94
CA MET A 82 1.13 7.93 -16.74
C MET A 82 -0.34 8.12 -17.08
N ARG A 83 -1.16 7.23 -16.55
CA ARG A 83 -2.60 7.39 -16.49
C ARG A 83 -3.02 7.52 -15.03
N ILE A 84 -3.88 8.47 -14.70
CA ILE A 84 -4.34 8.71 -13.33
C ILE A 84 -5.86 8.48 -13.27
N MET A 85 -6.31 7.64 -12.36
CA MET A 85 -7.73 7.35 -12.17
C MET A 85 -8.13 7.73 -10.74
N VAL A 86 -8.87 8.83 -10.61
CA VAL A 86 -9.48 9.26 -9.35
C VAL A 86 -10.76 8.44 -9.17
N LEU A 87 -10.72 7.41 -8.31
CA LEU A 87 -11.83 6.49 -8.09
C LEU A 87 -12.68 7.02 -6.94
N ASP A 88 -13.69 7.81 -7.28
CA ASP A 88 -14.43 8.59 -6.31
C ASP A 88 -15.81 7.96 -6.07
N ASP A 89 -16.01 7.45 -4.85
CA ASP A 89 -17.31 6.94 -4.38
C ASP A 89 -18.01 7.91 -3.43
N SER A 90 -17.48 9.11 -3.24
CA SER A 90 -17.97 10.09 -2.26
C SER A 90 -19.41 10.51 -2.52
N ASP A 91 -20.11 10.92 -1.48
CA ASP A 91 -21.47 11.46 -1.52
C ASP A 91 -21.56 12.89 -0.96
N ASP A 92 -20.41 13.53 -0.72
CA ASP A 92 -20.26 14.88 -0.19
C ASP A 92 -19.58 15.85 -1.19
N ASP A 93 -19.14 17.02 -0.71
CA ASP A 93 -18.47 18.05 -1.52
C ASP A 93 -17.13 17.60 -2.14
N THR A 94 -16.60 16.44 -1.75
CA THR A 94 -15.40 15.83 -2.35
C THR A 94 -15.63 15.60 -3.85
N VAL A 95 -16.85 15.28 -4.28
CA VAL A 95 -17.18 15.03 -5.70
C VAL A 95 -16.90 16.26 -6.56
N THR A 96 -17.43 17.42 -6.14
CA THR A 96 -17.23 18.68 -6.86
C THR A 96 -15.77 19.09 -6.86
N THR A 97 -15.10 18.92 -5.71
CA THR A 97 -13.68 19.22 -5.55
C THR A 97 -12.82 18.38 -6.50
N MET A 98 -13.04 17.06 -6.54
CA MET A 98 -12.30 16.15 -7.43
C MET A 98 -12.61 16.40 -8.90
N SER A 99 -13.86 16.69 -9.26
CA SER A 99 -14.21 17.03 -10.64
C SER A 99 -13.44 18.27 -11.13
N ASN A 100 -13.35 19.30 -10.28
CA ASN A 100 -12.61 20.53 -10.62
C ASN A 100 -11.10 20.28 -10.70
N THR A 101 -10.53 19.53 -9.76
CA THR A 101 -9.10 19.17 -9.75
C THR A 101 -8.72 18.33 -10.97
N VAL A 102 -9.54 17.34 -11.34
CA VAL A 102 -9.32 16.53 -12.55
C VAL A 102 -9.36 17.40 -13.80
N LYS A 103 -10.39 18.26 -13.97
CA LYS A 103 -10.48 19.18 -15.12
C LYS A 103 -9.28 20.11 -15.22
N LYS A 104 -8.80 20.65 -14.09
CA LYS A 104 -7.58 21.46 -14.04
C LYS A 104 -6.39 20.72 -14.64
N TYR A 105 -6.17 19.46 -14.25
CA TYR A 105 -5.02 18.68 -14.75
C TYR A 105 -5.22 18.16 -16.19
N GLN A 106 -6.45 17.86 -16.60
CA GLN A 106 -6.76 17.59 -18.01
C GLN A 106 -6.38 18.77 -18.92
N ASN A 107 -6.69 20.01 -18.51
CA ASN A 107 -6.30 21.21 -19.24
C ASN A 107 -4.78 21.43 -19.30
N LEU A 108 -4.04 20.84 -18.36
CA LEU A 108 -2.56 20.83 -18.35
C LEU A 108 -1.96 19.65 -19.14
N GLY A 109 -2.80 18.88 -19.83
CA GLY A 109 -2.39 17.78 -20.72
C GLY A 109 -2.09 16.46 -20.02
N PHE A 110 -2.57 16.23 -18.79
CA PHE A 110 -2.44 14.94 -18.11
C PHE A 110 -3.57 13.98 -18.53
N ASP A 111 -3.25 12.69 -18.73
CA ASP A 111 -4.27 11.63 -18.80
C ASP A 111 -4.77 11.32 -17.39
N ILE A 112 -5.77 12.09 -16.96
CA ILE A 112 -6.42 11.93 -15.66
C ILE A 112 -7.94 11.84 -15.84
N GLN A 113 -8.56 10.90 -15.14
CA GLN A 113 -10.00 10.64 -15.21
C GLN A 113 -10.65 10.65 -13.83
N HIS A 114 -11.82 11.29 -13.75
CA HIS A 114 -12.70 11.21 -12.59
C HIS A 114 -13.66 10.05 -12.80
N VAL A 115 -13.40 8.93 -12.14
CA VAL A 115 -14.14 7.68 -12.30
C VAL A 115 -15.17 7.57 -11.18
N ARG A 116 -16.44 7.69 -11.56
CA ARG A 116 -17.61 7.55 -10.68
C ARG A 116 -18.39 6.32 -11.11
N ARG A 117 -18.61 5.37 -10.20
CA ARG A 117 -19.40 4.15 -10.48
C ARG A 117 -20.85 4.20 -10.00
N GLY A 118 -21.23 5.24 -9.23
CA GLY A 118 -22.61 5.46 -8.77
C GLY A 118 -23.09 4.50 -7.66
N THR A 119 -22.22 3.65 -7.12
CA THR A 119 -22.51 2.71 -6.04
C THR A 119 -21.28 2.54 -5.16
N ARG A 120 -21.48 2.28 -3.86
CA ARG A 120 -20.39 1.97 -2.92
C ARG A 120 -20.26 0.46 -2.64
N ASN A 121 -20.93 -0.38 -3.43
CA ASN A 121 -20.90 -1.83 -3.23
C ASN A 121 -19.47 -2.37 -3.32
N GLY A 122 -19.05 -3.10 -2.29
CA GLY A 122 -17.68 -3.63 -2.19
C GLY A 122 -16.61 -2.58 -1.86
N TYR A 123 -17.00 -1.36 -1.47
CA TYR A 123 -16.10 -0.31 -0.96
C TYR A 123 -14.86 -0.10 -1.86
N LYS A 124 -13.68 0.09 -1.27
CA LYS A 124 -12.39 0.30 -1.97
C LYS A 124 -12.11 -0.81 -2.99
N ALA A 125 -12.24 -2.08 -2.58
CA ALA A 125 -12.04 -3.23 -3.47
C ALA A 125 -12.94 -3.16 -4.72
N GLY A 126 -14.20 -2.78 -4.55
CA GLY A 126 -15.13 -2.63 -5.66
C GLY A 126 -14.79 -1.46 -6.59
N ALA A 127 -14.24 -0.37 -6.04
CA ALA A 127 -13.78 0.78 -6.83
C ALA A 127 -12.55 0.39 -7.67
N LEU A 128 -11.57 -0.26 -7.04
CA LEU A 128 -10.38 -0.81 -7.72
C LEU A 128 -10.78 -1.82 -8.80
N LYS A 129 -11.69 -2.77 -8.49
CA LYS A 129 -12.24 -3.73 -9.46
C LYS A 129 -12.91 -3.05 -10.66
N HIS A 130 -13.66 -1.98 -10.42
CA HIS A 130 -14.30 -1.22 -11.49
C HIS A 130 -13.26 -0.53 -12.39
N ALA A 131 -12.23 0.06 -11.80
CA ALA A 131 -11.14 0.73 -12.49
C ALA A 131 -10.30 -0.22 -13.35
N MET A 132 -10.07 -1.45 -12.88
CA MET A 132 -9.31 -2.45 -13.63
C MET A 132 -9.90 -2.77 -15.01
N LYS A 133 -11.22 -2.59 -15.21
CA LYS A 133 -11.89 -2.82 -16.51
C LYS A 133 -11.42 -1.89 -17.62
N SER A 134 -10.91 -0.71 -17.27
CA SER A 134 -10.39 0.30 -18.19
C SER A 134 -8.93 0.66 -17.92
N THR A 135 -8.22 -0.21 -17.21
CA THR A 135 -6.77 -0.11 -16.98
C THR A 135 -6.05 -0.95 -18.03
N ASP A 136 -5.24 -0.31 -18.86
CA ASP A 136 -4.50 -0.91 -19.98
C ASP A 136 -2.97 -0.85 -19.82
N SER A 137 -2.50 -0.22 -18.74
CA SER A 137 -1.08 -0.07 -18.43
C SER A 137 -0.44 -1.37 -17.96
N GLU A 138 0.88 -1.50 -18.12
CA GLU A 138 1.65 -2.67 -17.64
C GLU A 138 1.66 -2.75 -16.11
N PHE A 139 1.68 -1.59 -15.44
CA PHE A 139 1.73 -1.49 -13.99
C PHE A 139 0.53 -0.73 -13.41
N VAL A 140 0.19 -1.04 -12.17
CA VAL A 140 -0.85 -0.36 -11.40
C VAL A 140 -0.29 0.07 -10.05
N ALA A 141 -0.28 1.38 -9.79
CA ALA A 141 0.02 1.92 -8.46
C ALA A 141 -1.28 2.30 -7.74
N ILE A 142 -1.32 2.08 -6.44
CA ILE A 142 -2.47 2.43 -5.61
C ILE A 142 -2.03 3.37 -4.48
N PHE A 143 -2.76 4.46 -4.30
CA PHE A 143 -2.57 5.37 -3.17
C PHE A 143 -3.89 5.73 -2.52
N ASP A 144 -3.96 5.56 -1.20
CA ASP A 144 -5.04 6.08 -0.38
C ASP A 144 -5.02 7.61 -0.31
N ALA A 145 -6.20 8.20 -0.07
CA ALA A 145 -6.46 9.64 -0.16
C ALA A 145 -5.54 10.52 0.71
N ASP A 146 -5.04 9.98 1.82
CA ASP A 146 -4.21 10.66 2.80
C ASP A 146 -2.69 10.60 2.50
N PHE A 147 -2.28 9.85 1.47
CA PHE A 147 -0.89 9.71 1.07
C PHE A 147 -0.40 10.87 0.19
N ILE A 148 0.90 11.16 0.30
CA ILE A 148 1.59 12.14 -0.52
C ILE A 148 2.87 11.48 -1.05
N PRO A 149 2.83 10.83 -2.22
CA PRO A 149 4.04 10.23 -2.77
C PRO A 149 5.07 11.33 -3.08
N PRO A 150 6.35 11.17 -2.70
CA PRO A 150 7.39 12.09 -3.13
C PRO A 150 7.54 12.02 -4.65
N ASN A 151 7.97 13.12 -5.28
CA ASN A 151 8.09 13.20 -6.76
C ASN A 151 8.96 12.09 -7.36
N TRP A 152 9.97 11.61 -6.64
CA TRP A 152 10.89 10.55 -7.08
C TRP A 152 10.35 9.12 -6.87
N TYR A 153 9.13 8.94 -6.35
CA TYR A 153 8.59 7.63 -5.98
C TYR A 153 8.64 6.64 -7.14
N LEU A 154 8.05 6.99 -8.29
CA LEU A 154 8.03 6.09 -9.46
C LEU A 154 9.45 5.76 -9.93
N LYS A 155 10.30 6.78 -10.09
CA LYS A 155 11.69 6.61 -10.54
C LYS A 155 12.52 5.68 -9.65
N LYS A 156 12.23 5.63 -8.34
CA LYS A 156 12.88 4.67 -7.43
C LYS A 156 12.22 3.30 -7.38
N ALA A 157 10.89 3.23 -7.52
CA ALA A 157 10.15 1.97 -7.42
C ALA A 157 10.24 1.14 -8.71
N MET A 158 10.08 1.77 -9.88
CA MET A 158 9.99 1.09 -11.18
C MET A 158 11.20 0.20 -11.50
N PRO A 159 12.45 0.58 -11.21
CA PRO A 159 13.59 -0.27 -11.53
C PRO A 159 13.63 -1.63 -10.81
N HIS A 160 12.89 -1.79 -9.70
CA HIS A 160 12.80 -3.07 -9.01
C HIS A 160 12.10 -4.15 -9.85
N PHE A 161 11.31 -3.75 -10.85
CA PHE A 161 10.66 -4.64 -11.80
C PHE A 161 11.56 -5.14 -12.93
N ALA A 162 12.84 -4.74 -12.98
CA ALA A 162 13.82 -5.27 -13.93
C ALA A 162 13.90 -6.80 -13.90
N LYS A 163 13.61 -7.39 -12.74
CA LYS A 163 13.45 -8.82 -12.58
C LYS A 163 11.99 -9.18 -12.89
N SER A 164 11.77 -9.98 -13.92
CA SER A 164 10.44 -10.38 -14.38
C SER A 164 9.64 -11.17 -13.31
N ASN A 165 10.32 -11.80 -12.35
CA ASN A 165 9.68 -12.55 -11.28
C ASN A 165 9.21 -11.68 -10.09
N ILE A 166 9.27 -10.35 -10.20
CA ILE A 166 8.76 -9.42 -9.18
C ILE A 166 7.38 -8.94 -9.62
N GLY A 167 6.33 -9.37 -8.91
CA GLY A 167 4.94 -8.96 -9.15
C GLY A 167 4.51 -7.72 -8.37
N LEU A 168 5.12 -7.45 -7.21
CA LEU A 168 4.78 -6.34 -6.31
C LEU A 168 6.05 -5.64 -5.81
N VAL A 169 6.01 -4.31 -5.80
CA VAL A 169 6.95 -3.45 -5.08
C VAL A 169 6.15 -2.62 -4.06
N GLN A 170 6.31 -2.95 -2.78
CA GLN A 170 5.70 -2.22 -1.67
C GLN A 170 6.69 -1.20 -1.09
N CYS A 171 6.33 0.07 -1.10
CA CYS A 171 7.11 1.11 -0.42
C CYS A 171 6.73 1.24 1.05
N ARG A 172 7.67 1.71 1.86
CA ARG A 172 7.44 2.06 3.27
C ARG A 172 6.59 3.33 3.38
N TRP A 173 5.72 3.37 4.38
CA TRP A 173 4.98 4.58 4.74
C TRP A 173 5.81 5.53 5.61
N GLY A 174 5.59 6.82 5.44
CA GLY A 174 6.09 7.85 6.34
C GLY A 174 4.93 8.59 6.99
N HIS A 175 5.23 9.35 8.03
CA HIS A 175 4.23 10.02 8.85
C HIS A 175 4.44 11.53 8.76
N ILE A 176 3.42 12.28 8.34
CA ILE A 176 3.51 13.75 8.24
C ILE A 176 3.37 14.45 9.59
N ASN A 177 2.70 13.80 10.55
CA ASN A 177 2.31 14.36 11.85
C ASN A 177 2.93 13.59 13.03
N GLU A 178 3.99 12.80 12.81
CA GLU A 178 4.66 12.02 13.85
C GLU A 178 4.93 12.86 15.11
N ASN A 179 5.48 14.06 14.92
CA ASN A 179 5.88 14.95 16.02
C ASN A 179 4.75 15.81 16.60
N TYR A 180 3.48 15.55 16.25
CA TYR A 180 2.36 16.34 16.74
C TYR A 180 2.05 16.11 18.23
N SER A 181 2.21 14.86 18.71
CA SER A 181 1.92 14.47 20.09
C SER A 181 2.67 13.20 20.49
N ALA A 182 2.71 12.90 21.79
CA ALA A 182 3.26 11.61 22.26
C ALA A 182 2.49 10.40 21.69
N LEU A 183 1.19 10.54 21.43
CA LEU A 183 0.37 9.48 20.83
C LEU A 183 0.78 9.22 19.38
N THR A 184 0.96 10.27 18.57
CA THR A 184 1.38 10.14 17.17
C THR A 184 2.80 9.60 17.06
N GLN A 185 3.70 9.96 17.99
CA GLN A 185 5.03 9.36 18.08
C GLN A 185 4.97 7.87 18.41
N ALA A 186 4.12 7.46 19.36
CA ALA A 186 3.95 6.04 19.69
C ALA A 186 3.36 5.23 18.52
N GLN A 187 2.40 5.81 17.79
CA GLN A 187 1.83 5.20 16.58
C GLN A 187 2.86 5.08 15.45
N ALA A 188 3.62 6.15 15.21
CA ALA A 188 4.69 6.16 14.22
C ALA A 188 5.74 5.09 14.54
N LEU A 189 6.17 5.00 15.80
CA LEU A 189 7.10 3.97 16.25
C LEU A 189 6.58 2.54 16.00
N ASN A 190 5.30 2.29 16.31
CA ASN A 190 4.68 0.98 16.09
C ASN A 190 4.68 0.60 14.60
N LEU A 191 4.24 1.51 13.73
CA LEU A 191 4.25 1.29 12.28
C LEU A 191 5.67 1.16 11.72
N ASP A 192 6.61 1.96 12.22
CA ASP A 192 8.00 1.91 11.78
C ASP A 192 8.66 0.56 12.10
N PHE A 193 8.29 -0.13 13.18
CA PHE A 193 8.74 -1.51 13.40
C PHE A 193 8.28 -2.45 12.28
N HIS A 194 7.02 -2.37 11.88
CA HIS A 194 6.50 -3.18 10.77
C HIS A 194 7.29 -2.91 9.47
N PHE A 195 7.51 -1.64 9.12
CA PHE A 195 8.17 -1.30 7.86
C PHE A 195 9.70 -1.48 7.85
N LEU A 196 10.39 -1.07 8.92
CA LEU A 196 11.85 -1.09 8.99
C LEU A 196 12.40 -2.46 9.34
N VAL A 197 11.64 -3.26 10.10
CA VAL A 197 12.04 -4.59 10.52
C VAL A 197 11.34 -5.65 9.67
N GLU A 198 10.03 -5.82 9.83
CA GLU A 198 9.34 -6.98 9.25
C GLU A 198 9.33 -6.97 7.73
N GLN A 199 8.84 -5.88 7.11
CA GLN A 199 8.73 -5.76 5.66
C GLN A 199 10.11 -5.92 5.00
N LYS A 200 11.12 -5.24 5.57
CA LYS A 200 12.51 -5.32 5.09
C LYS A 200 13.08 -6.73 5.23
N ALA A 201 12.90 -7.38 6.38
CA ALA A 201 13.36 -8.74 6.62
C ALA A 201 12.71 -9.75 5.66
N LYS A 202 11.39 -9.64 5.47
CA LYS A 202 10.60 -10.49 4.57
C LYS A 202 11.08 -10.33 3.13
N SER A 203 11.21 -9.09 2.65
CA SER A 203 11.72 -8.78 1.31
C SER A 203 13.15 -9.31 1.09
N ASN A 204 14.06 -9.09 2.05
CA ASN A 204 15.44 -9.57 1.97
C ASN A 204 15.56 -11.11 1.95
N SER A 205 14.60 -11.79 2.56
CA SER A 205 14.66 -13.23 2.82
C SER A 205 13.71 -14.05 1.96
N LYS A 206 13.02 -13.41 1.00
CA LYS A 206 12.00 -14.04 0.14
C LYS A 206 10.88 -14.72 0.96
N LEU A 207 10.60 -14.20 2.15
CA LEU A 207 9.41 -14.59 2.90
C LEU A 207 8.21 -13.85 2.33
N PHE A 208 7.02 -14.40 2.57
CA PHE A 208 5.78 -13.75 2.18
C PHE A 208 5.70 -12.32 2.74
N MET A 209 5.31 -11.40 1.88
CA MET A 209 5.08 -10.00 2.18
C MET A 209 3.80 -9.59 1.47
N ASN A 210 2.83 -9.12 2.23
CA ASN A 210 1.56 -8.65 1.70
C ASN A 210 1.71 -7.23 1.13
N PHE A 211 0.80 -6.88 0.23
CA PHE A 211 0.47 -5.51 -0.07
C PHE A 211 -0.25 -4.89 1.13
N ASN A 212 0.07 -3.64 1.44
CA ASN A 212 -0.49 -2.94 2.60
C ASN A 212 -1.65 -2.01 2.21
N GLY A 213 -2.22 -2.17 1.01
CA GLY A 213 -3.37 -1.38 0.56
C GLY A 213 -3.03 -0.06 -0.12
N THR A 214 -1.80 0.44 -0.01
CA THR A 214 -1.36 1.73 -0.56
C THR A 214 0.16 1.79 -0.70
N ALA A 215 0.66 2.73 -1.49
CA ALA A 215 2.08 2.95 -1.78
C ALA A 215 2.78 1.70 -2.33
N GLY A 216 2.04 0.86 -3.03
CA GLY A 216 2.54 -0.31 -3.74
C GLY A 216 2.29 -0.17 -5.24
N ILE A 217 3.16 -0.79 -6.02
CA ILE A 217 3.03 -0.96 -7.46
C ILE A 217 2.92 -2.44 -7.74
N TRP A 218 1.94 -2.81 -8.55
CA TRP A 218 1.72 -4.17 -9.03
C TRP A 218 2.01 -4.25 -10.52
N ARG A 219 2.57 -5.38 -10.96
CA ARG A 219 2.39 -5.82 -12.34
C ARG A 219 0.91 -6.14 -12.53
N LYS A 220 0.30 -5.57 -13.57
CA LYS A 220 -1.13 -5.79 -13.87
C LYS A 220 -1.43 -7.28 -14.07
N GLU A 221 -0.56 -8.00 -14.76
CA GLU A 221 -0.72 -9.45 -14.99
C GLU A 221 -0.87 -10.24 -13.68
N CYS A 222 -0.15 -9.87 -12.62
CA CYS A 222 -0.28 -10.54 -11.32
C CYS A 222 -1.65 -10.30 -10.68
N ILE A 223 -2.21 -9.10 -10.85
CA ILE A 223 -3.58 -8.81 -10.38
C ILE A 223 -4.58 -9.67 -11.16
N ASP A 224 -4.43 -9.74 -12.48
CA ASP A 224 -5.34 -10.49 -13.35
C ASP A 224 -5.25 -12.01 -13.09
N ASP A 225 -4.04 -12.55 -12.95
CA ASP A 225 -3.76 -13.96 -12.67
C ASP A 225 -4.28 -14.40 -11.28
N ALA A 226 -4.29 -13.49 -10.31
CA ALA A 226 -4.87 -13.73 -8.99
C ALA A 226 -6.41 -13.72 -8.97
N GLY A 227 -7.07 -13.39 -10.11
CA GLY A 227 -8.52 -13.26 -10.21
C GLY A 227 -9.06 -11.84 -9.96
N GLY A 228 -8.16 -10.87 -9.79
CA GLY A 228 -8.46 -9.47 -9.53
C GLY A 228 -8.97 -9.18 -8.12
N TRP A 229 -9.46 -7.96 -7.91
CA TRP A 229 -9.96 -7.53 -6.60
C TRP A 229 -11.27 -8.24 -6.21
N HIS A 230 -11.30 -8.83 -5.02
CA HIS A 230 -12.50 -9.40 -4.41
C HIS A 230 -13.14 -8.47 -3.39
N THR A 231 -14.47 -8.49 -3.33
CA THR A 231 -15.25 -7.62 -2.45
C THR A 231 -15.83 -8.35 -1.24
N ALA A 232 -15.47 -9.62 -1.05
CA ALA A 232 -16.00 -10.47 0.02
C ALA A 232 -15.32 -10.21 1.37
N THR A 233 -14.11 -9.66 1.36
CA THR A 233 -13.31 -9.32 2.53
C THR A 233 -13.23 -7.80 2.73
N LEU A 234 -12.94 -7.37 3.97
CA LEU A 234 -12.61 -5.97 4.31
C LEU A 234 -11.11 -5.67 4.17
N VAL A 235 -10.28 -6.69 3.93
CA VAL A 235 -8.82 -6.61 3.74
C VAL A 235 -8.47 -7.06 2.32
N GLU A 236 -8.93 -6.29 1.32
CA GLU A 236 -8.79 -6.64 -0.09
C GLU A 236 -7.34 -6.70 -0.57
N ASP A 237 -6.46 -6.00 0.13
CA ASP A 237 -5.03 -5.92 -0.11
C ASP A 237 -4.32 -7.23 0.26
N LEU A 238 -4.63 -7.76 1.43
CA LEU A 238 -4.12 -9.05 1.89
C LEU A 238 -4.72 -10.20 1.09
N ASP A 239 -5.99 -10.12 0.69
CA ASP A 239 -6.64 -11.17 -0.12
C ASP A 239 -6.10 -11.28 -1.55
N LEU A 240 -5.63 -10.16 -2.11
CA LEU A 240 -4.94 -10.17 -3.41
C LEU A 240 -3.50 -10.73 -3.32
N SER A 241 -2.87 -10.66 -2.14
CA SER A 241 -1.44 -10.97 -1.93
C SER A 241 -1.15 -12.45 -1.78
#